data_AF-A0AB36IB22-F1
#
_entry.id   AF-A0AB36IB22-F1
#
_cell.length_a   1.000
_cell.length_b   1.000
_cell.length_c   1.000
_cell.angle_alpha   90.00
_cell.angle_beta   90.00
_cell.angle_gamma   90.00
#
_symmetry.space_group_name_H-M   'P 1'
#
loop_
_entity.id
_entity.type
_entity.pdbx_description
1 polymer ?
#
loop_
_entity_poly.entity_id
_entity_poly.type
_entity_poly.pdbx_seq_one_letter_code
_entity_poly.pdbx_strand_id
1 'polypeptide(L)'
;MAFFLHTQSDVIAEEFSSLLNSTGMGPVLLTASGAILANLINNIPAFLALEPAATSPQSMMFLIIGVNAGPIVAPWASLATLLCLDQAKRNGFNIPWRPIILCGMTLFPFAILLPLAATLI
;
A
#
# COMPACT_ATOMS: atom_id res chain seq x y z
N MET A 1 1.83 -24.41 -15.68
CA MET A 1 2.51 -23.10 -15.50
C MET A 1 1.90 -22.30 -14.34
N ALA A 2 0.57 -22.19 -14.22
CA ALA A 2 -0.10 -21.50 -13.11
C ALA A 2 0.15 -22.12 -11.70
N PHE A 3 0.24 -23.44 -11.59
CA PHE A 3 0.52 -24.13 -10.31
C PHE A 3 1.91 -23.78 -9.73
N PHE A 4 2.94 -23.72 -10.58
CA PHE A 4 4.32 -23.43 -10.17
C PHE A 4 4.50 -21.97 -9.72
N LEU A 5 3.76 -21.03 -10.33
CA LEU A 5 3.75 -19.63 -9.90
C LEU A 5 3.07 -19.46 -8.54
N HIS A 6 2.01 -20.23 -8.25
CA HIS A 6 1.32 -20.18 -6.97
C HIS A 6 2.20 -20.72 -5.85
N THR A 7 2.88 -21.86 -6.06
CA THR A 7 3.80 -22.41 -5.05
C THR A 7 4.97 -21.45 -4.75
N GLN A 8 5.46 -20.73 -5.76
CA GLN A 8 6.55 -19.78 -5.57
C GLN A 8 6.11 -18.50 -4.84
N SER A 9 4.88 -18.01 -5.08
CA SER A 9 4.32 -16.90 -4.31
C SER A 9 4.08 -17.26 -2.85
N ASP A 10 3.66 -18.51 -2.60
CA ASP A 10 3.38 -18.99 -1.25
C ASP A 10 4.67 -19.12 -0.43
N VAL A 11 5.76 -19.61 -1.05
CA VAL A 11 7.09 -19.69 -0.42
C VAL A 11 7.64 -18.29 -0.10
N ILE A 12 7.52 -17.33 -1.01
CA ILE A 12 7.97 -15.96 -0.76
C ILE A 12 7.14 -15.29 0.35
N ALA A 13 5.83 -15.56 0.39
CA ALA A 13 4.97 -15.04 1.44
C ALA A 13 5.28 -15.64 2.82
N GLU A 14 5.58 -16.94 2.89
CA GLU A 14 6.04 -17.59 4.13
C GLU A 14 7.38 -17.04 4.60
N GLU A 15 8.34 -16.87 3.69
CA GLU A 15 9.65 -16.32 4.01
C GLU A 15 9.52 -14.87 4.48
N PHE A 16 8.73 -14.04 3.78
CA PHE A 16 8.44 -12.68 4.20
C PHE A 16 7.72 -12.64 5.56
N SER A 17 6.71 -13.48 5.77
CA SER A 17 6.02 -13.61 7.07
C SER A 17 6.98 -14.01 8.20
N SER A 18 7.93 -14.91 7.92
CA SER A 18 8.99 -15.28 8.87
C SER A 18 9.92 -14.10 9.20
N LEU A 19 10.24 -13.26 8.21
CA LEU A 19 11.02 -12.02 8.40
C LEU A 19 10.25 -10.98 9.23
N LEU A 20 8.94 -10.84 8.98
CA LEU A 20 8.06 -9.96 9.76
C LEU A 20 8.02 -10.39 11.24
N ASN A 21 7.94 -11.70 11.50
CA ASN A 21 7.87 -12.25 12.85
C ASN A 21 9.22 -12.22 13.58
N SER A 22 10.34 -12.39 12.88
CA SER A 22 11.68 -12.43 13.49
C SER A 22 12.22 -11.06 13.91
N THR A 23 11.80 -9.98 13.25
CA THR A 23 12.36 -8.63 13.45
C THR A 23 11.67 -7.84 14.56
N GLY A 24 10.50 -8.27 15.03
CA GLY A 24 9.63 -7.46 15.91
C GLY A 24 9.06 -6.19 15.25
N MET A 25 9.44 -5.92 13.99
CA MET A 25 8.99 -4.78 13.18
C MET A 25 7.95 -5.21 12.14
N GLY A 26 7.41 -6.42 12.23
CA GLY A 26 6.44 -6.98 11.29
C GLY A 26 5.30 -6.02 10.91
N PRO A 27 4.63 -5.36 11.87
CA PRO A 27 3.61 -4.35 11.58
C PRO A 27 4.11 -3.22 10.67
N VAL A 28 5.27 -2.65 11.02
CA VAL A 28 5.89 -1.53 10.30
C VAL A 28 6.30 -1.94 8.89
N LEU A 29 6.95 -3.10 8.76
CA LEU A 29 7.43 -3.62 7.49
C LEU A 29 6.27 -3.97 6.55
N LEU A 30 5.20 -4.57 7.06
CA LEU A 30 4.03 -4.91 6.26
C LEU A 30 3.31 -3.65 5.77
N THR A 31 3.08 -2.66 6.64
CA THR A 31 2.52 -1.37 6.26
C THR A 31 3.39 -0.62 5.25
N ALA A 32 4.70 -0.57 5.48
CA ALA A 32 5.65 0.09 4.57
C ALA A 32 5.70 -0.59 3.20
N SER A 33 5.72 -1.93 3.16
CA SER A 33 5.72 -2.70 1.92
C SER A 33 4.44 -2.45 1.12
N GLY A 34 3.28 -2.45 1.78
CA GLY A 34 2.01 -2.10 1.15
C GLY A 34 2.00 -0.69 0.57
N ALA A 35 2.50 0.29 1.32
CA ALA A 35 2.57 1.69 0.88
C ALA A 35 3.51 1.89 -0.31
N ILE A 36 4.69 1.27 -0.29
CA ILE A 36 5.67 1.35 -1.39
C ILE A 36 5.10 0.68 -2.63
N LEU A 37 4.62 -0.56 -2.50
CA LEU A 37 4.13 -1.34 -3.63
C LEU A 37 2.89 -0.66 -4.25
N ALA A 38 1.99 -0.12 -3.45
CA ALA A 38 0.82 0.62 -3.96
C ALA A 38 1.23 1.88 -4.76
N ASN A 39 2.26 2.62 -4.34
CA ASN A 39 2.79 3.75 -5.13
C ASN A 39 3.50 3.32 -6.42
N LEU A 40 4.04 2.10 -6.47
CA LEU A 40 4.66 1.56 -7.68
C LEU A 40 3.63 1.02 -8.68
N ILE A 41 2.69 0.19 -8.22
CA ILE A 41 1.84 -0.63 -9.11
C ILE A 41 0.33 -0.45 -8.96
N ASN A 42 -0.15 0.35 -7.98
CA ASN A 42 -1.56 0.54 -7.56
C ASN A 42 -2.00 -0.28 -6.34
N ASN A 43 -3.00 0.21 -5.59
CA ASN A 43 -3.44 -0.34 -4.31
C ASN A 43 -4.03 -1.76 -4.40
N ILE A 44 -4.86 -2.06 -5.39
CA ILE A 44 -5.48 -3.39 -5.53
C ILE A 44 -4.44 -4.49 -5.84
N PRO A 45 -3.59 -4.37 -6.89
CA PRO A 45 -2.58 -5.39 -7.16
C PRO A 45 -1.53 -5.48 -6.05
N ALA A 46 -1.20 -4.37 -5.37
CA ALA A 46 -0.33 -4.41 -4.19
C ALA A 46 -0.96 -5.17 -3.02
N PHE A 47 -2.25 -4.98 -2.76
CA PHE A 47 -2.99 -5.73 -1.75
C PHE A 47 -2.95 -7.23 -2.06
N LEU A 48 -3.34 -7.62 -3.27
CA LEU A 48 -3.38 -9.04 -3.66
C LEU A 48 -2.01 -9.71 -3.62
N ALA A 49 -0.93 -8.97 -3.94
CA ALA A 49 0.43 -9.50 -3.87
C ALA A 49 0.92 -9.73 -2.43
N LEU A 50 0.42 -8.95 -1.46
CA LEU A 50 0.87 -9.00 -0.06
C LEU A 50 -0.14 -9.66 0.89
N GLU A 51 -1.38 -9.88 0.45
CA GLU A 51 -2.45 -10.53 1.21
C GLU A 51 -2.00 -11.85 1.85
N PRO A 52 -1.26 -12.75 1.18
CA PRO A 52 -0.86 -14.02 1.79
C PRO A 52 0.05 -13.86 3.02
N ALA A 53 0.75 -12.73 3.15
CA ALA A 53 1.60 -12.44 4.31
C ALA A 53 0.80 -11.91 5.51
N ALA A 54 -0.44 -11.46 5.32
CA ALA A 54 -1.33 -10.95 6.36
C ALA A 54 -2.19 -12.08 6.97
N THR A 55 -1.58 -12.92 7.80
CA THR A 55 -2.17 -14.16 8.32
C THR A 55 -3.15 -13.98 9.49
N SER A 56 -3.30 -12.76 10.00
CA SER A 56 -4.13 -12.43 11.16
C SER A 56 -4.98 -11.18 10.93
N PRO A 57 -6.11 -11.01 11.63
CA PRO A 57 -6.92 -9.79 11.51
C PRO A 57 -6.10 -8.51 11.77
N GLN A 58 -5.15 -8.57 12.71
CA GLN A 58 -4.30 -7.42 13.04
C GLN A 58 -3.26 -7.13 11.93
N SER A 59 -2.61 -8.16 11.38
CA SER A 59 -1.68 -7.98 10.24
C SER A 59 -2.43 -7.50 8.98
N MET A 60 -3.67 -7.93 8.79
CA MET A 60 -4.55 -7.42 7.74
C MET A 60 -4.83 -5.93 7.90
N MET A 61 -5.04 -5.42 9.13
CA MET A 61 -5.16 -3.98 9.37
C MET A 61 -3.90 -3.22 8.96
N PHE A 62 -2.71 -3.72 9.35
CA PHE A 62 -1.43 -3.10 8.95
C PHE A 62 -1.24 -3.08 7.43
N LEU A 63 -1.62 -4.15 6.74
CA LEU A 63 -1.59 -4.21 5.27
C LEU A 63 -2.57 -3.21 4.64
N ILE A 64 -3.83 -3.20 5.10
CA ILE A 64 -4.88 -2.31 4.58
C ILE A 64 -4.49 -0.84 4.78
N ILE A 65 -3.88 -0.48 5.92
CA ILE A 65 -3.34 0.86 6.15
C ILE A 65 -2.27 1.18 5.10
N GLY A 66 -1.30 0.29 4.90
CA GLY A 66 -0.24 0.50 3.92
C GLY A 66 -0.77 0.72 2.51
N VAL A 67 -1.60 -0.20 2.03
CA VAL A 67 -2.08 -0.19 0.64
C VAL A 67 -3.16 0.86 0.35
N ASN A 68 -3.84 1.42 1.36
CA ASN A 68 -4.88 2.44 1.14
C ASN A 68 -4.51 3.85 1.61
N ALA A 69 -3.76 3.99 2.72
CA ALA A 69 -3.31 5.30 3.20
C ALA A 69 -1.95 5.71 2.63
N GLY A 70 -1.11 4.74 2.25
CA GLY A 70 0.17 4.99 1.58
C GLY A 70 0.15 5.52 0.14
N PRO A 71 -0.78 5.15 -0.76
CA PRO A 71 -0.78 5.55 -2.17
C PRO A 71 -1.24 7.00 -2.43
N ILE A 72 -0.63 7.97 -1.73
CA ILE A 72 -0.94 9.39 -1.86
C ILE A 72 0.17 10.20 -2.53
N VAL A 73 1.33 9.59 -2.81
CA VAL A 73 2.46 10.26 -3.48
C VAL A 73 2.29 10.23 -4.99
N ALA A 74 2.02 9.07 -5.57
CA ALA A 74 1.85 8.91 -7.01
C ALA A 74 0.36 8.93 -7.41
N PRO A 75 -0.06 9.73 -8.41
CA PRO A 75 -1.46 9.77 -8.81
C PRO A 75 -2.04 8.45 -9.35
N TRP A 76 -1.22 7.58 -9.95
CA TRP A 76 -1.66 6.25 -10.42
C TRP A 76 -1.75 5.21 -9.30
N ALA A 77 -1.30 5.54 -8.09
CA ALA A 77 -1.23 4.60 -6.97
C ALA A 77 -2.61 4.12 -6.49
N SER A 78 -3.67 4.86 -6.82
CA SER A 78 -5.05 4.44 -6.55
C SER A 78 -5.95 4.85 -7.70
N LEU A 79 -6.85 3.94 -8.10
CA LEU A 79 -7.85 4.24 -9.12
C LEU A 79 -8.77 5.39 -8.68
N ALA A 80 -9.05 5.52 -7.37
CA ALA A 80 -9.86 6.60 -6.85
C ALA A 80 -9.25 7.98 -7.15
N THR A 81 -7.93 8.11 -7.03
CA THR A 81 -7.20 9.33 -7.37
C THR A 81 -7.32 9.63 -8.86
N LEU A 82 -7.15 8.62 -9.73
CA LEU A 82 -7.30 8.77 -11.17
C LEU A 82 -8.73 9.18 -11.57
N LEU A 83 -9.76 8.59 -10.96
CA LEU A 83 -11.15 8.94 -11.22
C LEU A 83 -11.46 10.38 -10.80
N CYS A 84 -10.91 10.84 -9.67
CA CYS A 84 -11.03 12.23 -9.24
C CYS A 84 -10.36 13.18 -10.25
N LEU A 85 -9.15 12.84 -10.72
CA LEU A 85 -8.44 13.63 -11.72
C LEU A 85 -9.15 13.62 -13.08
N ASP A 86 -9.72 12.49 -13.50
CA ASP A 86 -10.54 12.39 -14.71
C ASP A 86 -11.81 13.25 -14.59
N GLN A 87 -12.48 13.19 -13.44
CA GLN A 87 -13.66 14.02 -13.18
C GLN A 87 -13.32 15.51 -13.16
N ALA A 88 -12.18 15.90 -12.59
CA ALA A 88 -11.70 17.29 -12.63
C ALA A 88 -11.46 17.75 -14.07
N LYS A 89 -10.81 16.91 -14.90
CA LYS A 89 -10.59 17.19 -16.33
C LYS A 89 -11.89 17.35 -17.10
N ARG A 90 -12.90 16.50 -16.86
CA ARG A 90 -14.24 16.61 -17.48
C ARG A 90 -14.95 17.92 -17.14
N ASN A 91 -14.63 18.52 -15.99
CA ASN A 91 -15.13 19.83 -15.55
C ASN A 91 -14.22 21.00 -15.98
N GLY A 92 -13.22 20.77 -16.84
CA GLY A 92 -12.33 21.82 -17.35
C GLY A 92 -11.10 22.12 -16.48
N PHE A 93 -10.89 21.40 -15.37
CA PHE A 93 -9.72 21.59 -14.51
C PHE A 93 -8.59 20.63 -14.89
N ASN A 94 -7.49 21.17 -15.43
CA ASN A 94 -6.29 20.39 -15.70
C ASN A 94 -5.29 20.52 -14.55
N ILE A 95 -5.21 19.51 -13.68
CA ILE A 95 -4.37 19.53 -12.48
C ILE A 95 -2.97 18.98 -12.81
N PRO A 96 -1.89 19.76 -12.62
CA PRO A 96 -0.54 19.27 -12.83
C PRO A 96 -0.14 18.24 -11.77
N TRP A 97 0.72 17.29 -12.16
CA TRP A 97 1.14 16.19 -11.29
C TRP A 97 2.10 16.62 -10.17
N ARG A 98 2.91 17.65 -10.43
CA ARG A 98 3.93 18.14 -9.50
C ARG A 98 3.35 18.53 -8.11
N PRO A 99 2.33 19.40 -8.02
CA PRO A 99 1.73 19.73 -6.72
C PRO A 99 1.13 18.52 -6.01
N ILE A 100 0.53 17.58 -6.74
CA ILE A 100 -0.03 16.35 -6.16
C ILE A 100 1.09 15.55 -5.49
N ILE A 101 2.20 15.33 -6.19
CA ILE A 101 3.34 14.58 -5.68
C ILE A 101 3.95 15.28 -4.46
N LEU A 102 4.15 16.60 -4.50
CA LEU A 102 4.74 17.36 -3.40
C LEU A 102 3.84 17.39 -2.15
N CYS A 103 2.54 17.62 -2.32
CA CYS A 103 1.57 17.51 -1.23
C CYS A 103 1.52 16.08 -0.68
N GLY A 104 1.50 15.09 -1.58
CA GLY A 104 1.54 13.68 -1.24
C GLY A 104 2.75 13.30 -0.39
N MET A 105 3.96 13.71 -0.80
CA MET A 105 5.19 13.49 -0.02
C MET A 105 5.14 14.12 1.38
N THR A 106 4.50 15.29 1.49
CA THR A 106 4.36 15.99 2.77
C THR A 106 3.35 15.30 3.69
N LEU A 107 2.25 14.79 3.13
CA LEU A 107 1.18 14.11 3.86
C LEU A 107 1.50 12.65 4.18
N PHE A 108 2.30 11.99 3.35
CA PHE A 108 2.67 10.57 3.45
C PHE A 108 3.08 10.11 4.85
N PRO A 109 4.00 10.78 5.56
CA PRO A 109 4.40 10.34 6.91
C PRO A 109 3.22 10.36 7.87
N PHE A 110 2.34 11.37 7.81
CA PHE A 110 1.19 11.46 8.72
C PHE A 110 0.10 10.43 8.38
N ALA A 111 -0.14 10.20 7.10
CA ALA A 111 -1.13 9.25 6.62
C ALA A 111 -0.81 7.80 7.02
N ILE A 112 0.49 7.48 7.21
CA ILE A 112 0.94 6.16 7.63
C ILE A 112 1.15 6.07 9.16
N LEU A 113 1.85 7.03 9.76
CA LEU A 113 2.27 6.93 11.15
C LEU A 113 1.10 7.01 12.13
N LEU A 114 0.08 7.84 11.86
CA LEU A 114 -1.05 7.98 12.77
C LEU A 114 -1.91 6.71 12.86
N PRO A 115 -2.37 6.10 11.75
CA PRO A 115 -3.14 4.86 11.83
C PRO A 115 -2.30 3.67 12.31
N LEU A 116 -1.03 3.61 11.91
CA LEU A 116 -0.10 2.58 12.38
C LEU A 116 0.06 2.63 13.90
N ALA A 117 0.33 3.80 14.47
CA ALA A 117 0.43 3.99 15.91
C ALA A 117 -0.88 3.64 16.63
N ALA A 118 -2.03 4.07 16.09
CA ALA A 118 -3.33 3.76 16.67
C ALA A 118 -3.65 2.25 16.70
N THR A 119 -3.14 1.48 15.73
CA THR A 119 -3.36 0.02 15.63
C THR A 119 -2.39 -0.80 16.49
N LEU A 120 -1.34 -0.17 17.02
CA LEU A 120 -0.36 -0.80 17.91
C LEU A 120 -0.76 -0.76 19.40
N ILE A 121 -1.76 0.05 19.75
CA ILE A 121 -2.27 0.25 21.12
C ILE A 121 -3.49 -0.64 21.36
#